data_AF-A0A1E9ING0-F1
#
_entry.id   AF-A0A1E9ING0-F1
#
_cell.length_a   1.000
_cell.length_b   1.000
_cell.length_c   1.000
_cell.angle_alpha   90.00
_cell.angle_beta   90.00
_cell.angle_gamma   90.00
#
_symmetry.space_group_name_H-M   'P 1'
#
loop_
_entity.id
_entity.type
_entity.pdbx_description
1 polymer ?
#
loop_
_entity_poly.entity_id
_entity_poly.type
_entity_poly.pdbx_seq_one_letter_code
_entity_poly.pdbx_strand_id
1 'polypeptide(L)'
;MKETGTFEYVSMQIKILDERSLTNYFDENKEILKKAKQKCTTSKEYLEFRENFFLNAEVEFKKMSNEKKIQSINSFIKSDFLDFSNSSYFALYHVGLVSPKFKDIEPRDTSKRKNYNSIDDVKLLNTTKIIFHEYEREKDGEILEY
;
A
#
# COMPACT_ATOMS: atom_id res chain seq x y z
N MET A 1 1.54 -30.15 24.83
CA MET A 1 1.21 -29.58 23.52
C MET A 1 2.25 -28.52 23.21
N LYS A 2 3.03 -28.67 22.12
CA LYS A 2 3.91 -27.58 21.66
C LYS A 2 2.98 -26.48 21.14
N GLU A 3 3.17 -25.25 21.61
CA GLU A 3 2.58 -24.07 20.97
C GLU A 3 2.98 -24.12 19.49
N THR A 4 2.04 -24.45 18.61
CA THR A 4 2.25 -24.32 17.17
C THR A 4 2.28 -22.82 16.90
N GLY A 5 3.49 -22.26 16.90
CA GLY A 5 3.73 -20.85 16.64
C GLY A 5 3.22 -20.49 15.25
N THR A 6 2.01 -19.94 15.19
CA THR A 6 1.30 -19.55 13.96
C THR A 6 2.06 -18.49 13.14
N PHE A 7 3.16 -17.94 13.67
CA PHE A 7 3.96 -16.90 13.04
C PHE A 7 5.33 -17.36 12.53
N GLU A 8 5.63 -18.66 12.54
CA GLU A 8 6.92 -19.14 12.05
C GLU A 8 7.07 -19.00 10.53
N TYR A 9 6.01 -19.26 9.76
CA TYR A 9 5.99 -19.20 8.30
C TYR A 9 5.04 -18.10 7.84
N VAL A 10 5.50 -16.85 7.89
CA VAL A 10 4.68 -15.67 7.60
C VAL A 10 5.15 -15.02 6.32
N SER A 11 4.20 -14.79 5.42
CA SER A 11 4.30 -13.80 4.37
C SER A 11 3.10 -12.87 4.51
N MET A 12 3.37 -11.62 4.86
CA MET A 12 2.34 -10.63 5.18
C MET A 12 2.59 -9.36 4.39
N GLN A 13 1.51 -8.75 3.91
CA GLN A 13 1.55 -7.44 3.29
C GLN A 13 0.87 -6.43 4.20
N ILE A 14 1.53 -5.30 4.42
CA ILE A 14 0.94 -4.13 5.07
C ILE A 14 0.82 -3.04 4.03
N LYS A 15 -0.32 -2.35 4.00
CA LYS A 15 -0.56 -1.18 3.16
C LYS A 15 -1.05 -0.02 4.04
N ILE A 16 -0.49 1.16 3.83
CA ILE A 16 -0.94 2.41 4.43
C ILE A 16 -1.83 3.09 3.41
N LEU A 17 -3.07 3.34 3.80
CA LEU A 17 -4.11 3.89 2.95
C LEU A 17 -4.35 5.37 3.28
N ASP A 18 -4.77 6.12 2.28
CA ASP A 18 -5.25 7.48 2.45
C ASP A 18 -6.70 7.47 2.92
N GLU A 19 -6.95 7.98 4.13
CA GLU A 19 -8.28 7.99 4.75
C GLU A 19 -9.32 8.79 3.96
N ARG A 20 -8.89 9.71 3.08
CA ARG A 20 -9.78 10.46 2.19
C ARG A 20 -10.47 9.53 1.18
N SER A 21 -9.95 8.32 0.97
CA SER A 21 -10.60 7.27 0.18
C SER A 21 -11.85 6.67 0.84
N LEU A 22 -12.11 6.97 2.12
CA LEU A 22 -13.30 6.50 2.85
C LEU A 22 -14.57 7.31 2.55
N THR A 23 -14.50 8.27 1.64
CA THR A 23 -15.56 9.25 1.33
C THR A 23 -16.40 8.82 0.13
N ASN A 24 -17.65 9.27 0.09
CA ASN A 24 -18.52 9.05 -1.07
C ASN A 24 -17.94 9.73 -2.31
N TYR A 25 -17.36 10.92 -2.16
CA TYR A 25 -16.66 11.59 -3.25
C TYR A 25 -15.60 10.69 -3.89
N PHE A 26 -14.79 9.99 -3.09
CA PHE A 26 -13.80 9.07 -3.64
C PHE A 26 -14.47 7.95 -4.44
N ASP A 27 -15.49 7.30 -3.88
CA ASP A 27 -16.14 6.16 -4.54
C ASP A 27 -16.80 6.54 -5.87
N GLU A 28 -17.43 7.71 -5.92
CA GLU A 28 -18.09 8.23 -7.13
C GLU A 28 -17.08 8.69 -8.19
N ASN A 29 -15.86 9.10 -7.80
CA ASN A 29 -14.92 9.78 -8.68
C ASN A 29 -13.59 9.04 -8.90
N LYS A 30 -13.37 7.86 -8.31
CA LYS A 30 -12.11 7.10 -8.41
C LYS A 30 -11.66 6.79 -9.84
N GLU A 31 -12.58 6.71 -10.80
CA GLU A 31 -12.26 6.53 -12.23
C GLU A 31 -11.44 7.69 -12.83
N ILE A 32 -11.53 8.89 -12.25
CA ILE A 32 -10.70 10.03 -12.64
C ILE A 32 -9.23 9.75 -12.29
N LEU A 33 -8.96 9.25 -11.08
CA LEU A 33 -7.62 8.84 -10.67
C LEU A 33 -7.07 7.71 -11.55
N LYS A 34 -7.92 6.75 -11.95
CA LYS A 34 -7.53 5.67 -12.88
C LYS A 34 -7.04 6.20 -14.21
N LYS A 35 -7.79 7.13 -14.80
CA LYS A 35 -7.44 7.77 -16.07
C LYS A 35 -6.20 8.65 -15.94
N ALA A 36 -6.02 9.35 -14.83
CA ALA A 36 -4.83 10.18 -14.58
C ALA A 36 -3.57 9.32 -14.52
N LYS A 37 -3.61 8.19 -13.79
CA LYS A 37 -2.49 7.23 -13.73
C LYS A 37 -2.01 6.76 -15.10
N GLN A 38 -2.95 6.52 -16.03
CA GLN A 38 -2.62 6.08 -17.39
C GLN A 38 -2.01 7.17 -18.26
N LYS A 39 -2.17 8.44 -17.88
CA LYS A 39 -1.70 9.61 -18.65
C LYS A 39 -0.40 10.19 -18.10
N CYS A 40 -0.21 10.16 -16.79
CA CYS A 40 1.01 10.63 -16.15
C CYS A 40 2.19 9.74 -16.56
N THR A 41 3.37 10.34 -16.62
CA THR A 41 4.61 9.63 -16.98
C THR A 41 5.51 9.40 -15.77
N THR A 42 5.34 10.19 -14.72
CA THR A 42 6.12 10.10 -13.48
C THR A 42 5.22 10.01 -12.26
N SER A 43 5.76 9.48 -11.16
CA SER A 43 5.08 9.45 -9.87
C SER A 43 4.77 10.86 -9.39
N LYS A 44 5.68 11.82 -9.63
CA LYS A 44 5.53 13.21 -9.21
C LYS A 44 4.29 13.86 -9.85
N GLU A 45 4.15 13.76 -11.17
CA GLU A 45 2.98 14.29 -11.89
C GLU A 45 1.68 13.69 -11.35
N TYR A 46 1.67 12.38 -11.12
CA TYR A 46 0.49 11.70 -10.60
C TYR A 46 0.17 12.09 -9.15
N LEU A 47 1.18 12.26 -8.29
CA LEU A 47 1.00 12.70 -6.91
C LEU A 47 0.45 14.13 -6.84
N GLU A 48 0.92 15.05 -7.70
CA GLU A 48 0.39 16.41 -7.80
C GLU A 48 -1.08 16.41 -8.25
N PHE A 49 -1.44 15.58 -9.24
CA PHE A 49 -2.83 15.40 -9.64
C PHE A 49 -3.69 14.83 -8.49
N ARG A 50 -3.17 13.80 -7.85
CA ARG A 50 -3.83 13.06 -6.76
C ARG A 50 -4.14 13.98 -5.59
N GLU A 51 -3.20 14.82 -5.16
CA GLU A 51 -3.45 15.76 -4.06
C GLU A 51 -4.56 16.76 -4.41
N ASN A 52 -4.56 17.32 -5.63
CA ASN A 52 -5.64 18.20 -6.07
C ASN A 52 -7.00 17.49 -6.10
N PHE A 53 -7.05 16.23 -6.58
CA PHE A 53 -8.26 15.42 -6.57
C PHE A 53 -8.82 15.23 -5.15
N PHE A 54 -7.95 14.98 -4.18
CA PHE A 54 -8.35 14.68 -2.80
C PHE A 54 -8.75 15.90 -1.97
N LEU A 55 -8.56 17.14 -2.44
CA LEU A 55 -9.04 18.34 -1.73
C LEU A 55 -10.56 18.30 -1.48
N ASN A 56 -11.33 17.82 -2.45
CA ASN A 56 -12.79 17.68 -2.31
C ASN A 56 -13.17 16.57 -1.34
N ALA A 57 -12.47 15.43 -1.41
CA ALA A 57 -12.64 14.33 -0.47
C ALA A 57 -12.32 14.76 0.97
N GLU A 58 -11.29 15.58 1.16
CA GLU A 58 -10.88 16.07 2.48
C GLU A 58 -12.00 16.89 3.15
N VAL A 59 -12.72 17.72 2.37
CA VAL A 59 -13.87 18.48 2.88
C VAL A 59 -14.97 17.55 3.38
N GLU A 60 -15.25 16.46 2.68
CA GLU A 60 -16.22 15.46 3.13
C GLU A 60 -15.71 14.70 4.36
N PHE A 61 -14.47 14.21 4.32
CA PHE A 61 -13.86 13.41 5.38
C PHE A 61 -13.84 14.14 6.73
N LYS A 62 -13.53 15.46 6.73
CA LYS A 62 -13.55 16.29 7.94
C LYS A 62 -14.94 16.44 8.56
N LYS A 63 -16.01 16.26 7.77
CA LYS A 63 -17.41 16.34 8.23
C LYS A 63 -17.96 14.99 8.68
N MET A 64 -17.27 13.88 8.41
CA MET A 64 -17.69 12.55 8.84
C MET A 64 -17.53 12.39 10.36
N SER A 65 -18.54 11.81 11.01
CA SER A 65 -18.41 11.37 12.40
C SER A 65 -17.46 10.17 12.51
N ASN A 66 -16.96 9.90 13.72
CA ASN A 66 -16.10 8.74 13.97
C ASN A 66 -16.83 7.42 13.71
N GLU A 67 -18.10 7.33 14.04
CA GLU A 67 -18.93 6.14 13.79
C GLU A 67 -19.02 5.87 12.29
N LYS A 68 -19.21 6.92 11.48
CA LYS A 68 -19.26 6.80 10.02
C LYS A 68 -17.90 6.39 9.45
N LYS A 69 -16.79 6.93 9.96
CA LYS A 69 -15.44 6.52 9.54
C LYS A 69 -15.18 5.04 9.85
N ILE A 70 -15.52 4.57 11.06
CA ILE A 70 -15.38 3.16 11.45
C ILE A 70 -16.27 2.27 10.58
N GLN A 71 -17.51 2.69 10.31
CA GLN A 71 -18.42 1.96 9.44
C GLN A 71 -17.82 1.81 8.04
N SER A 72 -17.32 2.90 7.44
CA SER A 72 -16.66 2.86 6.13
C SER A 72 -15.48 1.89 6.12
N ILE A 73 -14.58 1.97 7.11
CA ILE A 73 -13.43 1.06 7.24
C ILE A 73 -13.86 -0.41 7.29
N ASN A 74 -14.92 -0.70 8.05
CA ASN A 74 -15.42 -2.07 8.20
C ASN A 74 -16.17 -2.57 6.96
N SER A 75 -16.77 -1.67 6.16
CA SER A 75 -17.45 -2.04 4.92
C SER A 75 -16.51 -2.16 3.71
N PHE A 76 -15.23 -1.81 3.85
CA PHE A 76 -14.28 -1.90 2.75
C PHE A 76 -14.07 -3.34 2.28
N ILE A 77 -14.19 -3.56 0.98
CA ILE A 77 -13.90 -4.83 0.34
C ILE A 77 -12.38 -5.03 0.35
N LYS A 78 -11.89 -5.86 1.28
CA LYS A 78 -10.44 -6.03 1.49
C LYS A 78 -9.72 -6.60 0.26
N SER A 79 -10.42 -7.33 -0.61
CA SER A 79 -9.88 -7.87 -1.85
C SER A 79 -9.49 -6.79 -2.86
N ASP A 80 -10.12 -5.61 -2.81
CA ASP A 80 -9.78 -4.50 -3.70
C ASP A 80 -8.36 -3.97 -3.42
N PHE A 81 -7.84 -4.22 -2.21
CA PHE A 81 -6.45 -3.91 -1.86
C PHE A 81 -5.46 -4.93 -2.37
N LEU A 82 -5.86 -6.12 -2.80
CA LEU A 82 -4.92 -7.15 -3.25
C LEU A 82 -4.43 -6.87 -4.68
N ASP A 83 -5.21 -6.17 -5.48
CA ASP A 83 -4.85 -5.82 -6.85
C ASP A 83 -3.90 -4.61 -6.87
N PHE A 84 -2.63 -4.88 -7.20
CA PHE A 84 -1.58 -3.86 -7.27
C PHE A 84 -1.89 -2.79 -8.32
N SER A 85 -2.59 -3.16 -9.41
CA SER A 85 -2.97 -2.24 -10.47
C SER A 85 -4.02 -1.21 -10.02
N ASN A 86 -4.90 -1.62 -9.10
CA ASN A 86 -5.92 -0.77 -8.47
C ASN A 86 -5.43 -0.06 -7.19
N SER A 87 -4.35 -0.54 -6.58
CA SER A 87 -3.90 -0.01 -5.28
C SER A 87 -3.32 1.41 -5.29
N SER A 88 -2.92 1.94 -6.45
CA SER A 88 -2.37 3.30 -6.61
C SER A 88 -3.30 4.45 -6.24
N TYR A 89 -4.62 4.23 -6.22
CA TYR A 89 -5.55 5.36 -6.02
C TYR A 89 -5.69 5.71 -4.54
N PHE A 90 -5.56 4.72 -3.65
CA PHE A 90 -5.76 4.87 -2.21
C PHE A 90 -4.55 4.47 -1.36
N ALA A 91 -3.61 3.65 -1.83
CA ALA A 91 -2.46 3.25 -1.03
C ALA A 91 -1.31 4.26 -1.18
N LEU A 92 -0.83 4.78 -0.05
CA LEU A 92 0.30 5.69 0.03
C LEU A 92 1.61 4.89 0.08
N TYR A 93 1.67 3.93 0.99
CA TYR A 93 2.85 3.10 1.23
C TYR A 93 2.48 1.64 1.36
N HIS A 94 3.44 0.74 1.13
CA HIS A 94 3.29 -0.67 1.41
C HIS A 94 4.60 -1.29 1.88
N VAL A 95 4.50 -2.44 2.53
CA VAL A 95 5.66 -3.28 2.86
C VAL A 95 5.25 -4.75 2.83
N GLY A 96 6.14 -5.60 2.32
CA GLY A 96 6.08 -7.04 2.47
C GLY A 96 6.95 -7.48 3.65
N LEU A 97 6.38 -8.26 4.56
CA LEU A 97 7.06 -8.85 5.70
C LEU A 97 7.10 -10.37 5.52
N VAL A 98 8.30 -10.93 5.50
CA VAL A 98 8.51 -12.35 5.25
C VAL A 98 9.40 -12.95 6.32
N SER A 99 8.90 -13.93 7.07
CA SER A 99 9.68 -14.55 8.12
C SER A 99 10.93 -15.26 7.56
N PRO A 100 12.04 -15.32 8.32
CA PRO A 100 13.24 -16.03 7.91
C PRO A 100 12.98 -17.50 7.52
N LYS A 101 12.08 -18.19 8.23
CA LYS A 101 11.72 -19.58 7.92
C LYS A 101 10.88 -19.70 6.64
N PHE A 102 9.98 -18.76 6.35
CA PHE A 102 9.27 -18.72 5.07
C PHE A 102 10.27 -18.53 3.92
N LYS A 103 11.23 -17.63 4.11
CA LYS A 103 12.30 -17.35 3.14
C LYS A 103 13.14 -18.59 2.81
N ASP A 104 13.42 -19.43 3.79
CA ASP A 104 14.20 -20.66 3.62
C ASP A 104 13.48 -21.73 2.78
N ILE A 105 12.15 -21.70 2.70
CA ILE A 105 11.34 -22.70 2.00
C ILE A 105 10.71 -22.20 0.69
N GLU A 106 10.68 -20.88 0.47
CA GLU A 106 10.07 -20.26 -0.72
C GLU A 106 11.17 -19.75 -1.68
N PRO A 107 11.62 -20.58 -2.64
CA PRO A 107 12.70 -20.22 -3.55
C PRO A 107 12.35 -19.09 -4.53
N ARG A 108 11.05 -18.76 -4.69
CA ARG A 108 10.60 -17.66 -5.57
C ARG A 108 10.69 -16.30 -4.89
N ASP A 109 10.82 -16.26 -3.58
CA ASP A 109 11.01 -15.01 -2.88
C ASP A 109 12.44 -14.51 -3.16
N THR A 110 12.55 -13.35 -3.82
CA THR A 110 13.84 -12.71 -4.12
C THR A 110 14.15 -11.51 -3.21
N SER A 111 13.36 -11.27 -2.17
CA SER A 111 13.59 -10.16 -1.22
C SER A 111 14.80 -10.41 -0.31
N LYS A 112 15.32 -9.36 0.32
CA LYS A 112 16.37 -9.48 1.32
C LYS A 112 15.87 -10.24 2.56
N ARG A 113 16.66 -11.20 3.06
CA ARG A 113 16.35 -11.88 4.33
C ARG A 113 16.41 -10.87 5.48
N LYS A 114 15.36 -10.80 6.28
CA LYS A 114 15.25 -9.89 7.43
C LYS A 114 14.80 -10.67 8.66
N ASN A 115 15.41 -10.38 9.81
CA ASN A 115 15.07 -11.01 11.09
C ASN A 115 14.05 -10.18 11.90
N TYR A 116 13.81 -8.92 11.52
CA TYR A 116 12.88 -8.00 12.17
C TYR A 116 13.15 -7.84 13.67
N ASN A 117 14.42 -7.64 14.01
CA ASN A 117 14.83 -7.38 15.39
C ASN A 117 14.63 -5.91 15.78
N SER A 118 14.53 -5.01 14.79
CA SER A 118 14.19 -3.60 14.97
C SER A 118 13.08 -3.16 14.01
N ILE A 119 12.38 -2.08 14.36
CA ILE A 119 11.45 -1.41 13.45
C ILE A 119 12.17 -0.90 12.19
N ASP A 120 13.46 -0.59 12.28
CA ASP A 120 14.26 -0.11 11.14
C ASP A 120 14.42 -1.19 10.05
N ASP A 121 14.20 -2.47 10.39
CA ASP A 121 14.17 -3.55 9.41
C ASP A 121 12.94 -3.44 8.48
N VAL A 122 11.91 -2.69 8.89
CA VAL A 122 10.69 -2.44 8.13
C VAL A 122 10.86 -1.20 7.26
N LYS A 123 10.99 -1.43 5.94
CA LYS A 123 11.08 -0.37 4.94
C LYS A 123 9.74 -0.22 4.23
N LEU A 124 9.06 0.87 4.50
CA LEU A 124 7.87 1.27 3.76
C LEU A 124 8.29 1.79 2.38
N LEU A 125 7.66 1.26 1.34
CA LEU A 125 7.84 1.68 -0.05
C LEU A 125 6.67 2.57 -0.46
N ASN A 126 6.96 3.69 -1.12
CA ASN A 126 5.97 4.54 -1.76
C ASN A 126 5.31 3.78 -2.91
N THR A 127 4.02 3.47 -2.74
CA THR A 127 3.27 2.66 -3.70
C THR A 127 3.21 3.30 -5.08
N THR A 128 3.17 4.63 -5.14
CA THR A 128 3.14 5.35 -6.41
C THR A 128 4.46 5.21 -7.14
N LYS A 129 5.60 5.42 -6.47
CA LYS A 129 6.93 5.26 -7.10
C LYS A 129 7.13 3.85 -7.66
N ILE A 130 6.73 2.82 -6.91
CA ILE A 130 6.80 1.43 -7.39
C ILE A 130 5.98 1.22 -8.66
N ILE A 131 4.78 1.81 -8.74
CA ILE A 131 3.88 1.69 -9.89
C ILE A 131 4.40 2.41 -11.14
N PHE A 132 5.12 3.52 -10.96
CA PHE A 132 5.76 4.25 -12.04
C PHE A 132 7.17 3.72 -12.36
N HIS A 133 7.56 2.58 -11.77
CA HIS A 133 8.89 1.99 -11.95
C HIS A 133 10.04 2.96 -11.58
N GLU A 134 9.81 3.79 -10.56
CA GLU A 134 10.79 4.73 -10.02
C GLU A 134 11.55 4.11 -8.84
N TYR A 135 12.17 2.95 -9.09
CA TYR A 135 12.98 2.24 -8.12
C TYR A 135 14.00 1.32 -8.80
N GLU A 136 15.06 1.00 -8.08
CA GLU A 136 16.00 -0.06 -8.42
C GLU A 136 15.89 -1.20 -7.41
N ARG A 137 16.17 -2.42 -7.88
CA ARG A 137 16.33 -3.59 -7.01
C ARG A 137 17.79 -3.98 -6.95
N GLU A 138 18.37 -3.91 -5.75
CA GLU A 138 19.73 -4.32 -5.49
C GLU A 138 19.90 -5.84 -5.62
N LYS A 139 21.17 -6.28 -5.71
CA LYS A 139 21.52 -7.71 -5.83
C LYS A 139 21.03 -8.56 -4.67
N ASP A 140 20.89 -7.98 -3.49
CA ASP A 140 20.39 -8.65 -2.29
C ASP A 140 18.85 -8.63 -2.18
N GLY A 141 18.17 -8.07 -3.18
CA GLY A 141 16.71 -7.97 -3.22
C GLY A 141 16.14 -6.74 -2.53
N GLU A 142 16.98 -5.84 -2.01
CA GLU A 142 16.52 -4.56 -1.47
C GLU A 142 15.99 -3.64 -2.57
N ILE A 143 14.98 -2.84 -2.25
CA ILE A 143 14.38 -1.86 -3.16
C ILE A 143 14.82 -0.47 -2.73
N LEU A 144 15.35 0.32 -3.66
CA LEU A 144 15.72 1.72 -3.49
C LEU A 144 14.89 2.58 -4.43
N GLU A 145 14.16 3.54 -3.88
CA GLU A 145 13.30 4.45 -4.63
C GLU A 145 14.10 5.71 -5.00
N TYR A 146 13.90 6.24 -6.22
CA TYR A 146 14.48 7.52 -6.67
C TYR A 146 13.39 8.55 -6.90
#